data_AF-A0A1F9KNH0-F1
#
_entry.id   AF-A0A1F9KNH0-F1
#
_cell.length_a   1.000
_cell.length_b   1.000
_cell.length_c   1.000
_cell.angle_alpha   90.00
_cell.angle_beta   90.00
_cell.angle_gamma   90.00
#
_symmetry.space_group_name_H-M   'P 1'
#
loop_
_entity.id
_entity.type
_entity.pdbx_description
1 polymer ?
#
loop_
_entity_poly.entity_id
_entity_poly.type
_entity_poly.pdbx_seq_one_letter_code
_entity_poly.pdbx_strand_id
1 'polypeptide(L)' 'MTLILNKVFLKKPYLLTRGVQNILDDLERTEPKAKGLSGSSMIENRFLKELDESGFIDRLYQ' A
#
# COMPACT_ATOMS: atom_id res chain seq x y z
N MET A 1 -3.43 -13.14 -23.17
CA MET A 1 -3.82 -11.87 -22.52
C MET A 1 -3.76 -11.94 -20.97
N THR A 2 -3.54 -13.10 -20.35
CA THR A 2 -3.57 -13.27 -18.88
C THR A 2 -2.25 -12.91 -18.18
N LEU A 3 -1.11 -12.90 -18.89
CA LEU A 3 0.22 -12.68 -18.29
C LEU A 3 0.50 -11.24 -17.87
N ILE A 4 -0.22 -10.24 -18.42
CA ILE A 4 0.06 -8.82 -18.16
C ILE A 4 -0.66 -8.34 -16.88
N LEU A 5 -1.85 -8.86 -16.59
CA LEU A 5 -2.63 -8.46 -15.39
C LEU A 5 -1.88 -8.75 -14.08
N ASN A 6 -1.24 -9.92 -13.96
CA ASN A 6 -0.45 -10.27 -12.76
C ASN A 6 0.89 -9.54 -12.64
N LYS A 7 1.37 -8.88 -13.69
CA LYS A 7 2.60 -8.06 -13.62
C LYS A 7 2.31 -6.62 -13.20
N VAL A 8 1.08 -6.15 -13.40
CA VAL A 8 0.68 -4.77 -13.10
C VAL A 8 -0.02 -4.68 -11.74
N PHE A 9 -0.79 -5.70 -11.35
CA PHE A 9 -1.46 -5.75 -10.05
C PHE A 9 -0.69 -6.62 -9.06
N LEU A 10 -0.41 -6.07 -7.88
CA LEU A 10 0.14 -6.84 -6.76
C LEU A 10 -0.86 -7.96 -6.41
N LYS A 11 -0.37 -9.20 -6.28
CA LYS A 11 -1.18 -10.35 -5.84
C LYS A 11 -1.86 -10.08 -4.49
N LYS A 12 -1.22 -9.28 -3.63
CA LYS A 12 -1.71 -8.86 -2.32
C LYS A 12 -1.50 -7.36 -2.18
N PRO A 13 -2.49 -6.59 -1.67
CA PRO A 13 -2.47 -5.13 -1.75
C PRO A 13 -1.61 -4.48 -0.65
N TYR A 14 -0.37 -4.97 -0.46
CA TYR A 14 0.56 -4.36 0.48
C TYR A 14 1.03 -3.00 -0.04
N LEU A 15 0.83 -1.96 0.76
CA LEU A 15 1.33 -0.63 0.44
C LEU A 15 2.85 -0.59 0.59
N LEU A 16 3.51 0.01 -0.40
CA LEU A 16 4.94 0.27 -0.35
C LEU A 16 5.20 1.56 0.43
N THR A 17 5.91 1.47 1.55
CA THR A 17 6.27 2.63 2.40
C THR A 17 6.91 3.76 1.61
N ARG A 18 7.81 3.41 0.68
CA ARG A 18 8.46 4.38 -0.19
C ARG A 18 7.48 5.10 -1.12
N GLY A 19 6.46 4.40 -1.63
CA GLY A 19 5.44 5.01 -2.48
C GLY A 19 4.63 6.05 -1.71
N VAL A 20 4.25 5.73 -0.48
CA VAL A 20 3.55 6.68 0.40
C VAL A 20 4.44 7.87 0.77
N GLN A 21 5.72 7.63 1.09
CA GLN A 21 6.65 8.73 1.37
C GLN A 21 6.79 9.68 0.18
N ASN A 22 6.93 9.16 -1.05
CA ASN A 22 7.01 10.01 -2.24
C ASN A 22 5.77 10.91 -2.42
N ILE A 23 4.59 10.40 -2.08
CA ILE A 23 3.34 11.19 -2.13
C ILE A 23 3.35 12.27 -1.06
N LEU A 24 3.78 11.94 0.17
CA LEU A 24 3.91 12.91 1.25
C LEU A 24 4.89 14.02 0.88
N ASP A 25 6.06 13.67 0.34
CA ASP A 25 7.10 14.63 -0.06
C ASP A 25 6.59 15.63 -1.11
N ASP A 26 5.78 15.18 -2.08
CA ASP A 26 5.16 16.10 -3.05
C ASP A 26 4.01 16.90 -2.42
N LEU A 27 3.23 16.29 -1.53
CA LEU A 27 2.12 16.93 -0.84
C LEU A 27 2.57 18.06 0.11
N GLU A 28 3.77 17.97 0.70
CA GLU A 28 4.35 19.03 1.52
C GLU A 28 4.44 20.37 0.80
N ARG A 29 4.48 20.37 -0.55
CA ARG A 29 4.59 21.57 -1.37
C ARG A 29 3.31 22.42 -1.38
N THR A 30 2.16 21.80 -1.14
CA THR A 30 0.85 22.46 -1.18
C THR A 30 0.11 22.37 0.15
N GLU A 31 0.40 21.37 0.97
CA GLU A 31 -0.27 21.12 2.25
C GLU A 31 0.73 21.12 3.42
N PRO A 32 0.84 22.21 4.19
CA PRO A 32 1.76 22.30 5.32
C PRO A 32 1.57 21.22 6.38
N LYS A 33 0.36 20.64 6.48
CA LYS A 33 0.05 19.54 7.41
C LYS A 33 0.74 18.22 7.06
N ALA A 34 1.19 18.06 5.82
CA ALA A 34 1.94 16.87 5.41
C ALA A 34 3.39 16.90 5.92
N LYS A 35 3.87 18.07 6.35
CA LYS A 35 5.27 18.29 6.69
C LYS A 35 5.74 17.39 7.82
N GLY A 36 6.78 16.60 7.56
CA GLY A 36 7.40 15.73 8.55
C GLY A 36 6.57 14.48 8.88
N LEU A 37 5.49 14.20 8.15
CA LEU A 37 4.84 12.90 8.21
C LEU A 37 5.75 11.83 7.60
N SER A 38 5.81 10.67 8.25
CA SER A 38 6.54 9.52 7.71
C SER A 38 5.59 8.60 6.95
N GLY A 39 6.04 8.06 5.81
CA GLY A 39 5.29 7.09 5.03
C GLY A 39 4.93 5.86 5.86
N SER A 40 5.78 5.45 6.81
CA SER A 40 5.52 4.32 7.71
C SER A 40 4.40 4.60 8.71
N SER A 41 4.28 5.82 9.23
CA SER A 41 3.20 6.16 10.18
C SER A 41 1.83 6.27 9.51
N MET A 42 1.82 6.44 8.19
CA MET A 42 0.58 6.52 7.40
C MET A 42 0.08 5.16 6.93
N ILE A 43 0.82 4.08 7.17
CA ILE A 43 0.49 2.73 6.73
C ILE A 43 0.17 1.85 7.93
N GLU A 44 -1.05 1.34 7.98
CA GLU A 44 -1.47 0.33 8.95
C GLU A 44 -1.53 -1.05 8.29
N ASN A 45 -0.39 -1.74 8.27
CA ASN A 45 -0.27 -3.05 7.63
C ASN A 45 -0.74 -4.22 8.51
N ARG A 46 -1.03 -4.01 9.81
CA ARG A 46 -1.38 -5.12 10.71
C ARG A 46 -2.67 -5.80 10.30
N PHE A 47 -3.71 -5.03 9.98
CA PHE A 47 -4.98 -5.59 9.51
C PHE A 47 -4.82 -6.40 8.23
N LEU A 48 -4.03 -5.89 7.28
CA LEU A 48 -3.82 -6.60 6.02
C LEU A 48 -3.02 -7.89 6.24
N LYS A 49 -2.04 -7.87 7.14
CA LYS A 49 -1.29 -9.06 7.54
C LYS A 49 -2.18 -10.12 8.19
N GLU A 50 -3.06 -9.72 9.11
CA GLU A 50 -4.01 -10.65 9.75
C GLU A 50 -4.98 -11.29 8.74
N LEU A 51 -5.52 -10.47 7.82
CA LEU A 51 -6.37 -10.96 6.74
C LEU A 51 -5.61 -11.92 5.82
N ASP A 52 -4.36 -11.60 5.52
CA ASP A 52 -3.52 -12.45 4.69
C ASP A 52 -3.21 -13.80 5.35
N GLU A 53 -2.79 -13.77 6.62
CA GLU A 53 -2.46 -14.95 7.41
C GLU A 53 -3.68 -15.85 7.66
N SER A 54 -4.90 -15.30 7.68
CA SER A 54 -6.14 -16.08 7.73
C SER A 54 -6.51 -16.77 6.40
N GLY A 55 -5.73 -16.52 5.34
CA GLY A 55 -6.02 -16.96 3.97
C GLY A 55 -7.24 -16.27 3.34
N PHE A 56 -7.78 -15.23 3.96
CA PHE A 56 -8.96 -14.51 3.46
C PHE A 56 -8.68 -13.87 2.11
N ILE A 57 -7.54 -13.20 1.96
CA ILE A 57 -7.15 -12.52 0.71
C ILE A 57 -7.05 -13.53 -0.44
N ASP A 58 -6.41 -14.68 -0.21
CA ASP A 58 -6.26 -15.71 -1.24
C ASP A 58 -7.61 -16.25 -1.74
N ARG A 59 -8.64 -16.30 -0.87
CA ARG A 59 -10.00 -16.74 -1.23
C ARG A 59 -10.79 -15.71 -2.05
N LEU A 60 -10.45 -14.42 -1.98
CA LEU A 60 -11.14 -13.36 -2.72
C LEU A 60 -10.82 -13.35 -4.22
N TYR A 61 -9.69 -13.95 -4.62
CA TYR A 61 -9.19 -13.93 -5.99
C TYR A 61 -9.18 -15.33 -6.66
N GLN A 62 -9.96 -16.27 -6.13
CA GLN A 62 -10.20 -17.57 -6.75
C GLN A 62 -11.30 -17.51 -7.79
#